data_AF-A0A2N2KDM0-F1
#
_entry.id   AF-A0A2N2KDM0-F1
#
_cell.length_a   1.000
_cell.length_b   1.000
_cell.length_c   1.000
_cell.angle_alpha   90.00
_cell.angle_beta   90.00
_cell.angle_gamma   90.00
#
_symmetry.space_group_name_H-M   'P 1'
#
loop_
_entity.id
_entity.type
_entity.pdbx_description
1 polymer ?
#
loop_
_entity_poly.entity_id
_entity_poly.type
_entity_poly.pdbx_seq_one_letter_code
_entity_poly.pdbx_strand_id
1 'polypeptide(L)'
;MNSDMFGNLMEWGKVLQNLEELKQSERLNEHQPGLVRILRYRHNWRLREAVLGCMDEVSGPCEELVKEVLHIAMDEGTYLEARILAIQALSCLLANFKGSCARDATEMRGSVVECMKDMLNSPQPLINRAARESCERRSRGDPHLVRMTGAIMQ
;
A
#
# COMPACT_ATOMS: atom_id res chain seq x y z
N MET A 1 21.44 -15.77 -2.51
CA MET A 1 20.81 -15.51 -3.82
C MET A 1 19.31 -15.58 -3.60
N ASN A 2 18.64 -14.44 -3.44
CA ASN A 2 17.19 -14.45 -3.34
C ASN A 2 16.65 -14.63 -4.77
N SER A 3 16.12 -15.82 -5.07
CA SER A 3 15.52 -16.09 -6.37
C SER A 3 14.28 -15.21 -6.47
N ASP A 4 14.31 -14.27 -7.41
CA ASP A 4 13.18 -13.38 -7.67
C ASP A 4 11.99 -14.21 -8.19
N MET A 5 11.07 -14.51 -7.27
CA MET A 5 9.90 -15.37 -7.51
C MET A 5 9.04 -14.91 -8.70
N PHE A 6 9.08 -13.62 -9.05
CA PHE A 6 8.27 -13.07 -10.13
C PHE A 6 8.98 -13.10 -11.48
N GLY A 7 10.28 -13.42 -11.54
CA GLY A 7 11.00 -13.67 -12.80
C GLY A 7 10.82 -12.57 -13.85
N ASN A 8 10.41 -12.94 -15.06
CA ASN A 8 10.17 -12.01 -16.16
C ASN A 8 8.78 -11.37 -16.08
N LEU A 9 8.71 -10.06 -15.83
CA LEU A 9 7.44 -9.33 -15.71
C LEU A 9 6.62 -9.24 -17.00
N MET A 10 7.23 -9.55 -18.16
CA MET A 10 6.51 -9.68 -19.43
C MET A 10 5.61 -10.91 -19.46
N GLU A 11 5.95 -11.97 -18.70
CA GLU A 11 5.11 -13.16 -18.50
C GLU A 11 4.03 -12.87 -17.44
N TRP A 12 3.29 -11.78 -17.60
CA TRP A 12 2.42 -11.22 -16.57
C TRP A 12 1.35 -12.22 -16.05
N GLY A 13 0.89 -13.16 -16.88
CA GLY A 13 0.00 -14.23 -16.43
C GLY A 13 0.63 -15.12 -15.36
N LYS A 14 1.91 -15.47 -15.52
CA LYS A 14 2.69 -16.24 -14.55
C LYS A 14 2.98 -15.41 -13.29
N VAL A 15 3.28 -14.13 -13.45
CA VAL A 15 3.47 -13.22 -12.31
C VAL A 15 2.21 -13.15 -11.44
N LEU A 16 1.03 -13.03 -12.05
CA LEU A 16 -0.24 -13.02 -11.34
C LEU A 16 -0.52 -14.36 -10.63
N GLN A 17 -0.24 -15.49 -11.28
CA GLN A 17 -0.34 -16.80 -10.65
C GLN A 17 0.57 -16.91 -9.43
N ASN A 18 1.84 -16.54 -9.57
CA ASN A 18 2.80 -16.57 -8.47
C ASN A 18 2.38 -15.64 -7.32
N LEU A 19 1.83 -14.45 -7.63
CA LEU A 19 1.33 -13.52 -6.62
C LEU A 19 0.16 -14.13 -5.83
N GLU A 20 -0.78 -14.78 -6.52
CA GLU A 20 -1.90 -15.46 -5.88
C GLU A 20 -1.45 -16.66 -5.03
N GLU A 21 -0.49 -17.46 -5.51
CA GLU A 21 0.10 -18.56 -4.74
C GLU A 21 0.80 -18.06 -3.46
N LEU A 22 1.55 -16.95 -3.55
CA LEU A 22 2.18 -16.32 -2.39
C LEU A 22 1.15 -15.74 -1.41
N LYS A 23 0.06 -15.18 -1.93
CA LYS A 23 -1.05 -14.69 -1.11
C LYS A 23 -1.69 -15.83 -0.32
N GLN A 24 -2.07 -16.92 -1.00
CA GLN A 24 -2.73 -18.08 -0.39
C GLN A 24 -1.85 -18.83 0.62
N SER A 25 -0.53 -18.76 0.45
CA SER A 25 0.44 -19.37 1.37
C SER A 25 0.95 -18.42 2.47
N GLU A 26 0.45 -17.18 2.54
CA GLU A 26 0.87 -16.16 3.51
C GLU A 26 2.37 -15.78 3.44
N ARG A 27 2.97 -15.92 2.26
CA ARG A 27 4.42 -15.76 2.05
C ARG A 27 4.83 -14.45 1.38
N LEU A 28 3.89 -13.52 1.18
CA LEU A 28 4.19 -12.20 0.59
C LEU A 28 5.27 -11.43 1.37
N ASN A 29 5.34 -11.63 2.69
CA ASN A 29 6.34 -11.00 3.56
C ASN A 29 7.79 -11.35 3.16
N GLU A 30 8.02 -12.55 2.64
CA GLU A 30 9.33 -13.05 2.21
C GLU A 30 9.78 -12.47 0.85
N HIS A 31 8.83 -11.93 0.07
CA HIS A 31 9.02 -11.57 -1.33
C HIS A 31 8.77 -10.08 -1.64
N GLN A 32 8.81 -9.22 -0.62
CA GLN A 32 8.58 -7.77 -0.75
C GLN A 32 9.48 -7.06 -1.79
N PRO A 33 10.78 -7.39 -1.98
CA PRO A 33 11.58 -6.80 -3.06
C PRO A 33 10.99 -7.05 -4.46
N GLY A 34 10.36 -8.22 -4.65
CA GLY A 34 9.65 -8.55 -5.88
C GLY A 34 8.38 -7.72 -6.08
N LEU A 35 7.62 -7.49 -5.00
CA LEU A 35 6.45 -6.61 -5.00
C LEU A 35 6.84 -5.17 -5.38
N VAL A 36 7.91 -4.65 -4.79
CA VAL A 36 8.48 -3.33 -5.14
C VAL A 36 8.82 -3.26 -6.63
N ARG A 37 9.48 -4.28 -7.17
CA ARG A 37 9.85 -4.33 -8.60
C ARG A 37 8.62 -4.28 -9.50
N ILE A 38 7.55 -5.00 -9.14
CA ILE A 38 6.28 -4.95 -9.86
C ILE A 38 5.65 -3.56 -9.77
N LEU A 39 5.61 -2.96 -8.58
CA LEU A 39 5.07 -1.60 -8.40
C LEU A 39 5.82 -0.57 -9.24
N ARG A 40 7.14 -0.68 -9.39
CA ARG A 40 7.95 0.18 -10.26
C ARG A 40 7.72 -0.04 -11.76
N TYR A 41 7.18 -1.19 -12.15
CA TYR A 41 6.99 -1.55 -13.55
C TYR A 41 5.78 -0.86 -14.19
N ARG A 42 6.01 0.37 -14.71
CA ARG A 42 4.99 1.25 -15.31
C ARG A 42 4.27 0.68 -16.53
N HIS A 43 4.84 -0.32 -17.21
CA HIS A 43 4.31 -0.83 -18.47
C HIS A 43 3.14 -1.83 -18.32
N ASN A 44 2.83 -2.28 -17.09
CA ASN A 44 1.73 -3.20 -16.87
C ASN A 44 0.89 -2.77 -15.66
N TRP A 45 -0.18 -2.02 -15.94
CA TRP A 45 -1.12 -1.53 -14.93
C TRP A 45 -1.71 -2.68 -14.11
N ARG A 46 -2.06 -3.80 -14.75
CA ARG A 46 -2.69 -4.95 -14.10
C ARG A 46 -1.82 -5.58 -13.01
N LEU A 47 -0.50 -5.65 -13.23
CA LEU A 47 0.42 -6.14 -12.21
C LEU A 47 0.52 -5.19 -11.02
N ARG A 48 0.53 -3.88 -11.27
CA ARG A 48 0.55 -2.88 -10.20
C ARG A 48 -0.71 -2.95 -9.35
N GLU A 49 -1.88 -2.99 -9.97
CA GLU A 49 -3.16 -3.09 -9.26
C GLU A 49 -3.25 -4.38 -8.44
N ALA A 50 -2.80 -5.51 -9.02
CA ALA A 50 -2.80 -6.79 -8.31
C ALA A 50 -1.94 -6.75 -7.05
N VAL A 51 -0.75 -6.14 -7.11
CA VAL A 51 0.12 -5.99 -5.93
C VAL A 51 -0.49 -5.02 -4.92
N LEU A 52 -1.03 -3.87 -5.35
CA LEU A 52 -1.69 -2.94 -4.42
C LEU A 52 -2.90 -3.59 -3.72
N GLY A 53 -3.63 -4.45 -4.43
CA GLY A 53 -4.79 -5.17 -3.91
C GLY A 53 -4.50 -6.30 -2.92
N CYS A 54 -3.23 -6.66 -2.69
CA CYS A 54 -2.84 -7.68 -1.70
C CYS A 54 -2.02 -7.12 -0.52
N MET A 55 -2.02 -5.79 -0.34
CA MET A 55 -1.24 -5.12 0.71
C MET A 55 -1.77 -5.33 2.13
N ASP A 56 -3.02 -5.77 2.28
CA ASP A 56 -3.59 -6.23 3.55
C ASP A 56 -2.91 -7.48 4.10
N GLU A 57 -2.40 -8.35 3.23
CA GLU A 57 -1.74 -9.60 3.61
C GLU A 57 -0.24 -9.44 3.92
N VAL A 58 0.31 -8.24 3.72
CA VAL A 58 1.70 -7.94 4.08
C VAL A 58 1.79 -7.52 5.54
N SER A 59 2.39 -8.37 6.37
CA SER A 59 2.72 -8.11 7.77
C SER A 59 4.18 -7.68 7.92
N GLY A 60 4.44 -6.55 8.58
CA GLY A 60 5.79 -6.00 8.71
C GLY A 60 6.35 -5.51 7.37
N PRO A 61 5.72 -4.49 6.74
CA PRO A 61 6.19 -3.97 5.47
C PRO A 61 7.57 -3.33 5.60
N CYS A 62 8.44 -3.59 4.63
CA CYS A 62 9.76 -2.99 4.56
C CYS A 62 9.66 -1.55 4.03
N GLU A 63 10.69 -0.77 4.33
CA GLU A 63 10.75 0.65 3.98
C GLU A 63 10.59 0.91 2.49
N GLU A 64 11.21 0.09 1.65
CA GLU A 64 11.15 0.25 0.21
C GLU A 64 9.73 0.03 -0.34
N LEU A 65 8.99 -0.91 0.24
CA LEU A 65 7.59 -1.16 -0.13
C LEU A 65 6.71 0.03 0.26
N VAL A 66 6.85 0.54 1.49
CA VAL A 66 6.09 1.70 1.96
C VAL A 66 6.37 2.93 1.09
N LYS A 67 7.64 3.19 0.78
CA LYS A 67 8.05 4.31 -0.08
C LYS A 67 7.46 4.21 -1.49
N GLU A 68 7.43 3.02 -2.07
CA GLU A 68 6.89 2.84 -3.42
C GLU A 68 5.37 3.03 -3.44
N VAL A 69 4.63 2.52 -2.44
CA VAL A 69 3.19 2.76 -2.34
C VAL A 69 2.88 4.24 -2.10
N LEU A 70 3.66 4.93 -1.26
CA LEU A 70 3.58 6.38 -1.08
C LEU A 70 3.80 7.13 -2.40
N HIS A 71 4.84 6.76 -3.15
CA HIS A 71 5.13 7.36 -4.44
C HIS A 71 3.95 7.23 -5.42
N ILE A 72 3.34 6.05 -5.52
CA ILE A 72 2.18 5.81 -6.38
C ILE A 72 0.98 6.68 -5.94
N ALA A 73 0.69 6.79 -4.65
CA ALA A 73 -0.44 7.60 -4.16
C ALA A 73 -0.28 9.10 -4.50
N MET A 74 0.94 9.62 -4.37
CA MET A 74 1.25 11.04 -4.54
C MET A 74 1.57 11.46 -5.98
N ASP A 75 1.97 10.53 -6.86
CA ASP A 75 2.31 10.83 -8.25
C ASP A 75 1.05 11.14 -9.08
N GLU A 76 0.79 12.41 -9.35
CA GLU A 76 -0.33 12.85 -10.20
C GLU A 76 -0.23 12.37 -11.66
N GLY A 77 0.97 11.95 -12.10
CA GLY A 77 1.16 11.29 -13.39
C GLY A 77 0.72 9.83 -13.41
N THR A 78 0.43 9.23 -12.24
CA THR A 78 -0.14 7.89 -12.14
C THR A 78 -1.65 7.93 -12.36
N TYR A 79 -2.15 6.96 -13.13
CA TYR A 79 -3.58 6.83 -13.40
C TYR A 79 -4.38 6.66 -12.10
N LEU A 80 -5.58 7.24 -12.09
CA LEU A 80 -6.36 7.45 -10.87
C LEU A 80 -6.62 6.17 -10.07
N GLU A 81 -6.91 5.05 -10.74
CA GLU A 81 -7.23 3.78 -10.08
C GLU A 81 -6.06 3.26 -9.24
N ALA A 82 -4.83 3.30 -9.75
CA ALA A 82 -3.65 2.94 -8.97
C ALA A 82 -3.43 3.88 -7.77
N ARG A 83 -3.74 5.17 -7.91
CA ARG A 83 -3.65 6.11 -6.78
C ARG A 83 -4.68 5.75 -5.70
N ILE A 84 -5.91 5.42 -6.09
CA ILE A 84 -6.97 4.98 -5.17
C ILE A 84 -6.56 3.69 -4.45
N LEU A 85 -6.07 2.69 -5.18
CA LEU A 85 -5.59 1.42 -4.62
C LEU A 85 -4.39 1.63 -3.70
N ALA A 86 -3.47 2.55 -4.04
CA ALA A 86 -2.35 2.90 -3.17
C ALA A 86 -2.81 3.56 -1.87
N ILE A 87 -3.78 4.46 -1.91
CA ILE A 87 -4.37 5.07 -0.70
C ILE A 87 -5.01 3.99 0.19
N GLN A 88 -5.74 3.06 -0.40
CA GLN A 88 -6.31 1.93 0.31
C GLN A 88 -5.22 1.06 0.93
N ALA A 89 -4.18 0.73 0.17
CA ALA A 89 -3.02 -0.02 0.63
C ALA A 89 -2.28 0.67 1.79
N LEU A 90 -2.08 1.99 1.74
CA LEU A 90 -1.43 2.75 2.82
C LEU A 90 -2.18 2.59 4.15
N SER A 91 -3.52 2.56 4.12
CA SER A 91 -4.32 2.26 5.31
C SER A 91 -4.06 0.84 5.86
N CYS A 92 -3.82 -0.13 4.97
CA CYS A 92 -3.44 -1.50 5.32
C CYS A 92 -2.09 -1.55 6.03
N LEU A 93 -1.08 -0.92 5.42
CA LEU A 93 0.28 -0.91 5.92
C LEU A 93 0.36 -0.26 7.32
N LEU A 94 -0.44 0.79 7.58
CA LEU A 94 -0.53 1.41 8.91
C LEU A 94 -0.91 0.41 10.03
N ALA A 95 -1.88 -0.46 9.76
CA ALA A 95 -2.33 -1.47 10.71
C ALA A 95 -1.31 -2.62 10.88
N ASN A 96 -0.48 -2.83 9.86
CA ASN A 96 0.42 -3.97 9.76
C ASN A 96 1.87 -3.68 10.19
N PHE A 97 2.18 -2.47 10.67
CA PHE A 97 3.47 -2.14 11.33
C PHE A 97 3.68 -2.83 12.70
N LYS A 98 2.98 -3.94 12.99
CA LYS A 98 3.03 -4.62 14.30
C LYS A 98 4.47 -4.94 14.70
N GLY A 99 4.88 -4.46 15.88
CA GLY A 99 6.09 -4.92 16.58
C GLY A 99 7.40 -4.17 16.30
N SER A 100 7.44 -3.22 15.35
CA SER A 100 8.66 -2.45 15.11
C SER A 100 8.64 -1.12 15.88
N CYS A 101 9.28 -1.10 17.05
CA CYS A 101 9.61 0.13 17.78
C CYS A 101 10.91 0.78 17.25
N ALA A 102 11.44 0.30 16.12
CA ALA A 102 12.59 0.91 15.47
C ALA A 102 12.23 2.33 14.99
N ARG A 103 13.21 3.23 15.03
CA ARG A 103 13.07 4.63 14.58
C ARG A 103 12.49 4.70 13.16
N ASP A 104 12.96 3.83 12.27
CA ASP A 104 12.58 3.80 10.86
C ASP A 104 11.10 3.45 10.67
N ALA A 105 10.55 2.54 11.49
CA ALA A 105 9.12 2.22 11.47
C ALA A 105 8.24 3.36 11.97
N THR A 106 8.75 4.18 12.89
CA THR A 106 8.04 5.38 13.37
C THR A 106 8.01 6.45 12.30
N GLU A 107 9.15 6.68 11.63
CA GLU A 107 9.26 7.66 10.54
C GLU A 107 8.37 7.27 9.35
N MET A 108 8.44 6.01 8.90
CA MET A 108 7.56 5.49 7.85
C MET A 108 6.08 5.68 8.20
N ARG A 109 5.68 5.30 9.41
CA ARG A 109 4.30 5.49 9.87
C ARG A 109 3.90 6.97 9.82
N GLY A 110 4.81 7.86 10.21
CA GLY A 110 4.62 9.31 10.11
C GLY A 110 4.34 9.77 8.69
N SER A 111 5.17 9.36 7.72
CA SER A 111 4.98 9.69 6.31
C SER A 111 3.65 9.16 5.74
N VAL A 112 3.25 7.95 6.13
CA VAL A 112 1.96 7.38 5.72
C VAL A 112 0.79 8.16 6.31
N VAL A 113 0.87 8.56 7.59
CA VAL A 113 -0.15 9.38 8.24
C VAL A 113 -0.26 10.76 7.57
N GLU A 114 0.86 11.40 7.25
CA GLU A 114 0.89 12.69 6.55
C GLU A 114 0.25 12.59 5.17
N CYS A 115 0.65 11.60 4.38
CA CYS A 115 0.04 11.32 3.08
C CYS A 115 -1.49 11.11 3.19
N MET A 116 -1.94 10.32 4.16
CA MET A 116 -3.38 10.10 4.38
C MET A 116 -4.11 11.41 4.74
N LYS A 117 -3.51 12.31 5.53
CA LYS A 117 -4.08 13.63 5.82
C LYS A 117 -4.19 14.49 4.57
N ASP A 118 -3.16 14.50 3.72
CA ASP A 118 -3.18 15.24 2.46
C ASP A 118 -4.28 14.72 1.55
N MET A 119 -4.46 13.40 1.45
CA MET A 119 -5.53 12.81 0.64
C MET A 119 -6.92 13.12 1.20
N LEU A 120 -7.09 13.13 2.54
CA LEU A 120 -8.34 13.54 3.21
C LEU A 120 -8.69 15.03 3.01
N ASN A 121 -7.71 15.86 2.69
CA ASN A 121 -7.86 17.27 2.36
C ASN A 121 -7.79 17.55 0.85
N SER A 122 -7.63 16.52 0.03
CA SER A 122 -7.46 16.68 -1.41
C SER A 122 -8.69 17.33 -2.05
N PRO A 123 -8.51 18.32 -2.95
CA PRO A 123 -9.62 18.87 -3.72
C PRO A 123 -10.17 17.88 -4.77
N GLN A 124 -9.45 16.78 -5.03
CA GLN A 124 -9.89 15.74 -5.97
C GLN A 124 -10.92 14.82 -5.27
N PRO A 125 -12.22 14.84 -5.68
CA PRO A 125 -13.27 14.17 -4.91
C PRO A 125 -13.09 12.66 -4.75
N LEU A 126 -12.52 12.01 -5.77
CA LEU A 126 -12.30 10.56 -5.76
C LEU A 126 -11.13 10.16 -4.84
N ILE A 127 -10.06 10.95 -4.81
CA ILE A 127 -8.94 10.77 -3.87
C ILE A 127 -9.43 10.99 -2.42
N ASN A 128 -10.16 12.07 -2.19
CA ASN A 128 -10.74 12.40 -0.90
C ASN A 128 -11.63 11.27 -0.37
N ARG A 129 -12.54 10.77 -1.21
CA ARG A 129 -13.43 9.66 -0.89
C ARG A 129 -12.65 8.40 -0.56
N ALA A 130 -11.69 8.02 -1.40
CA ALA A 130 -10.86 6.83 -1.18
C ALA A 130 -10.15 6.88 0.17
N ALA A 131 -9.61 8.04 0.56
CA ALA A 131 -8.96 8.22 1.85
C ALA A 131 -9.95 8.10 3.03
N ARG A 132 -11.12 8.75 2.93
CA ARG A 132 -12.17 8.68 3.97
C ARG A 132 -12.65 7.25 4.19
N GLU A 133 -13.05 6.57 3.13
CA GLU A 133 -13.53 5.19 3.22
C GLU A 133 -12.46 4.24 3.78
N SER A 134 -11.20 4.44 3.43
CA SER A 134 -10.09 3.62 3.92
C SER A 134 -9.84 3.82 5.42
N CYS A 135 -9.96 5.06 5.91
CA CYS A 135 -9.91 5.35 7.34
C CYS A 135 -11.12 4.76 8.09
N GLU A 136 -12.33 4.86 7.54
CA GLU A 136 -13.57 4.35 8.15
C GLU A 136 -13.57 2.83 8.29
N ARG A 137 -13.18 2.10 7.23
CA ARG A 137 -13.09 0.63 7.23
C ARG A 137 -12.20 0.10 8.36
N ARG A 138 -11.20 0.87 8.78
CA ARG A 138 -10.22 0.48 9.81
C ARG A 138 -10.46 1.07 11.20
N SER A 139 -11.28 2.12 11.30
CA SER A 139 -11.67 2.73 12.59
C SER A 139 -12.48 1.78 13.50
N ARG A 140 -12.95 0.63 12.97
CA ARG A 140 -13.56 -0.43 13.78
C ARG A 140 -12.54 -1.31 14.55
N GLY A 141 -11.22 -1.06 14.42
CA GLY A 141 -10.18 -1.87 15.07
C GLY A 141 -8.91 -1.15 15.57
N ASP A 142 -8.69 0.14 15.32
CA ASP A 142 -7.48 0.88 15.75
C ASP A 142 -7.78 2.31 16.28
N PRO A 143 -7.46 2.64 17.55
CA PRO A 143 -7.69 3.95 18.15
C PRO A 143 -6.94 5.13 17.48
N HIS A 144 -5.80 4.89 16.83
CA HIS A 144 -5.02 5.96 16.18
C HIS A 144 -5.68 6.47 14.91
N LEU A 145 -6.40 5.61 14.19
CA LEU A 145 -7.16 5.98 12.99
C LEU A 145 -8.48 6.70 13.33
N VAL A 146 -9.09 6.37 14.48
CA VAL A 146 -10.27 7.06 15.01
C VAL A 146 -9.98 8.54 15.31
N ARG A 147 -8.77 8.87 15.77
CA ARG A 147 -8.35 10.27 16.00
C ARG A 147 -8.17 11.07 14.71
N MET A 148 -7.80 10.42 13.60
CA MET A 148 -7.67 11.11 12.30
C MET A 148 -9.04 11.47 11.70
N THR A 149 -10.03 10.61 11.85
CA THR A 149 -11.40 10.87 11.37
C THR A 149 -12.15 11.87 12.24
N GLY A 150 -11.92 11.87 13.57
CA GLY A 150 -12.55 12.81 14.50
C GLY A 150 -12.04 14.25 14.45
N ALA A 151 -10.82 14.49 13.95
CA ALA A 151 -10.23 15.83 13.83
C ALA A 151 -10.61 16.58 12.54
N ILE A 152 -11.19 15.88 11.55
CA ILE A 152 -11.56 16.45 10.23
C ILE A 152 -13.08 16.67 10.12
N MET A 153 -13.87 16.12 11.05
CA MET A 153 -15.33 16.34 11.12
C MET A 153 -15.75 17.48 12.08
N GLN A 154 -14.81 18.31 12.54
CA GLN A 154 -15.09 19.55 13.29
C GLN A 154 -14.69 20.78 12.50
#